data_AF-A0A431TWS3-F1
#
_entry.id   AF-A0A431TWS3-F1
#
_cell.length_a   1.000
_cell.length_b   1.000
_cell.length_c   1.000
_cell.angle_alpha   90.00
_cell.angle_beta   90.00
_cell.angle_gamma   90.00
#
_symmetry.space_group_name_H-M   'P 1'
#
loop_
_entity.id
_entity.type
_entity.pdbx_description
1 polymer ?
#
loop_
_entity_poly.entity_id
_entity_poly.type
_entity_poly.pdbx_seq_one_letter_code
_entity_poly.pdbx_strand_id
1 'polypeptide(L)'
;MNARFLLLSLGLTALLQTTAQAQVSDNFRKTAKQLGSTVFKDKLPEDLPQAKILFIRFAPVEVPAQRPQGMSSEAYTRLRWHNQNCGWSTEQLRKAAQKYPFAYRITTQDSIGYYRDQGYKYLLLHDSFNSFLTNDYQGVRTHTSMSGGVTHQRMDITTVDLYVQDLTTNNFYVVDQFREYHLYKYSLLMPLLTKKVGKTFPAKS
;
A
#
# COMPACT_ATOMS: atom_id res chain seq x y z
N MET A 1 -26.48 9.48 -51.83
CA MET A 1 -27.44 8.74 -50.98
C MET A 1 -26.78 7.39 -50.69
N ASN A 2 -26.43 6.95 -49.48
CA ASN A 2 -27.00 7.18 -48.15
C ASN A 2 -25.89 7.25 -47.09
N ALA A 3 -26.06 8.18 -46.14
CA ALA A 3 -25.38 8.21 -44.86
C ALA A 3 -26.27 7.53 -43.82
N ARG A 4 -25.72 6.60 -43.01
CA ARG A 4 -26.17 6.29 -41.63
C ARG A 4 -25.33 5.15 -41.04
N PHE A 5 -25.15 5.22 -39.72
CA PHE A 5 -24.43 4.32 -38.82
C PHE A 5 -22.94 4.57 -38.59
N LEU A 6 -22.68 5.70 -37.92
CA LEU A 6 -21.46 5.91 -37.13
C LEU A 6 -21.89 6.70 -35.89
N LEU A 7 -22.20 6.00 -34.79
CA LEU A 7 -22.31 6.52 -33.41
C LEU A 7 -22.91 5.40 -32.54
N LEU A 8 -22.05 4.60 -31.89
CA LEU A 8 -22.30 3.87 -30.63
C LEU A 8 -21.14 2.89 -30.37
N SER A 9 -19.96 3.40 -30.00
CA SER A 9 -18.95 2.53 -29.36
C SER A 9 -18.01 3.23 -28.37
N LEU A 10 -18.11 4.56 -28.20
CA LEU A 10 -17.24 5.31 -27.29
C LEU A 10 -17.74 5.40 -25.84
N GLY A 11 -18.85 4.73 -25.49
CA GLY A 11 -19.43 4.78 -24.14
C GLY A 11 -19.12 3.57 -23.25
N LEU A 12 -18.62 2.45 -23.79
CA LEU A 12 -18.54 1.19 -23.02
C LEU A 12 -17.13 0.84 -22.54
N THR A 13 -16.09 1.48 -23.07
CA THR A 13 -14.70 1.19 -22.69
C THR A 13 -14.25 1.96 -21.45
N ALA A 14 -14.90 3.07 -21.11
CA ALA A 14 -14.61 3.84 -19.90
C ALA A 14 -15.30 3.28 -18.64
N LEU A 15 -16.29 2.39 -18.78
CA LEU A 15 -17.05 1.83 -17.66
C LEU A 15 -16.49 0.49 -17.13
N LEU A 16 -15.56 -0.14 -17.86
CA LEU A 16 -14.98 -1.44 -17.52
C LEU A 16 -13.55 -1.36 -16.95
N GLN A 17 -12.91 -0.19 -17.01
CA GLN A 17 -11.58 0.03 -16.41
C GLN A 17 -11.66 0.48 -14.94
N THR A 18 -12.80 1.02 -14.50
CA THR A 18 -13.05 1.40 -13.10
C THR A 18 -13.45 0.22 -12.21
N THR A 19 -13.97 -0.87 -12.78
CA THR A 19 -14.48 -2.03 -12.03
C THR A 19 -13.40 -3.00 -11.55
N ALA A 20 -12.23 -3.02 -12.21
CA ALA A 20 -11.11 -3.89 -11.81
C ALA A 20 -10.28 -3.31 -10.64
N GLN A 21 -10.22 -1.98 -10.51
CA GLN A 21 -9.46 -1.30 -9.46
C GLN A 21 -10.17 -1.34 -8.09
N ALA A 22 -11.50 -1.43 -8.07
CA ALA A 22 -12.29 -1.58 -6.84
C ALA A 22 -12.15 -2.97 -6.20
N GLN A 23 -11.96 -4.03 -7.01
CA GLN A 23 -12.13 -5.40 -6.55
C GLN A 23 -11.04 -5.97 -5.62
N VAL A 24 -9.83 -5.37 -5.55
CA VAL A 24 -8.75 -5.91 -4.70
C VAL A 24 -8.67 -5.21 -3.34
N SER A 25 -8.85 -3.87 -3.28
CA SER A 25 -9.08 -3.20 -1.99
C SER A 25 -10.39 -3.70 -1.36
N ASP A 26 -11.39 -4.07 -2.17
CA ASP A 26 -12.61 -4.71 -1.70
C ASP A 26 -12.38 -6.02 -0.95
N ASN A 27 -11.35 -6.81 -1.22
CA ASN A 27 -11.14 -8.09 -0.52
C ASN A 27 -10.55 -7.90 0.88
N PHE A 28 -9.60 -6.97 1.04
CA PHE A 28 -9.14 -6.55 2.36
C PHE A 28 -10.27 -5.86 3.14
N ARG A 29 -10.99 -4.93 2.49
CA ARG A 29 -12.15 -4.25 3.07
C ARG A 29 -13.26 -5.22 3.47
N LYS A 30 -13.56 -6.24 2.65
CA LYS A 30 -14.58 -7.27 2.94
C LYS A 30 -14.15 -8.17 4.10
N THR A 31 -12.91 -8.63 4.14
CA THR A 31 -12.38 -9.46 5.22
C THR A 31 -12.35 -8.69 6.55
N ALA A 32 -11.89 -7.43 6.53
CA ALA A 32 -11.87 -6.57 7.71
C ALA A 32 -13.27 -6.16 8.20
N LYS A 33 -14.23 -5.97 7.28
CA LYS A 33 -15.63 -5.67 7.58
C LYS A 33 -16.39 -6.90 8.12
N GLN A 34 -16.03 -8.12 7.70
CA GLN A 34 -16.56 -9.37 8.26
C GLN A 34 -16.15 -9.60 9.72
N LEU A 35 -15.04 -9.00 10.17
CA LEU A 35 -14.58 -9.05 11.57
C LEU A 35 -15.23 -7.98 12.46
N GLY A 36 -16.16 -7.17 11.95
CA GLY A 36 -17.06 -6.31 12.73
C GLY A 36 -16.46 -5.06 13.38
N SER A 37 -15.13 -4.93 13.46
CA SER A 37 -14.46 -3.85 14.21
C SER A 37 -13.69 -2.83 13.37
N THR A 38 -13.61 -3.01 12.04
CA THR A 38 -12.72 -2.22 11.18
C THR A 38 -13.51 -1.36 10.19
N VAL A 39 -13.37 -0.04 10.26
CA VAL A 39 -14.01 0.91 9.33
C VAL A 39 -12.97 1.60 8.46
N PHE A 40 -13.27 1.70 7.15
CA PHE A 40 -12.50 2.48 6.18
C PHE A 40 -13.13 3.86 6.00
N LYS A 41 -12.30 4.91 6.06
CA LYS A 41 -12.71 6.32 6.00
C LYS A 41 -11.89 7.05 4.94
N ASP A 42 -12.54 7.91 4.15
CA ASP A 42 -11.86 8.61 3.03
C ASP A 42 -11.13 9.89 3.45
N LYS A 43 -11.54 10.48 4.57
CA LYS A 43 -10.92 11.68 5.16
C LYS A 43 -9.82 11.27 6.14
N LEU A 44 -8.82 12.13 6.36
CA LEU A 44 -7.85 11.93 7.45
C LEU A 44 -8.53 12.17 8.82
N PRO A 45 -8.01 11.59 9.92
CA PRO A 45 -8.56 11.81 11.25
C PRO A 45 -8.36 13.27 11.69
N GLU A 46 -9.40 13.88 12.27
CA GLU A 46 -9.41 15.32 12.61
C GLU A 46 -8.34 15.71 13.66
N ASP A 47 -8.00 14.79 14.55
CA ASP A 47 -6.98 14.96 15.59
C ASP A 47 -5.56 14.60 15.13
N LEU A 48 -5.35 14.27 13.84
CA LEU A 48 -4.02 13.97 13.29
C LEU A 48 -2.97 15.07 13.57
N PRO A 49 -3.30 16.38 13.56
CA PRO A 49 -2.34 17.44 13.89
C PRO A 49 -1.83 17.41 15.34
N GLN A 50 -2.62 16.88 16.28
CA GLN A 50 -2.28 16.80 17.71
C GLN A 50 -1.75 15.42 18.10
N ALA A 51 -2.09 14.39 17.32
CA ALA A 51 -1.64 13.03 17.54
C ALA A 51 -0.22 12.77 17.02
N LYS A 52 0.37 11.66 17.48
CA LYS A 52 1.66 11.16 16.99
C LYS A 52 1.45 10.00 16.03
N ILE A 53 2.16 10.02 14.89
CA ILE A 53 2.13 8.96 13.88
C ILE A 53 3.44 8.16 13.83
N LEU A 54 3.32 6.86 13.62
CA LEU A 54 4.43 5.96 13.34
C LEU A 54 4.62 5.80 11.84
N PHE A 55 5.88 5.91 11.40
CA PHE A 55 6.31 5.49 10.08
C PHE A 55 7.18 4.24 10.21
N ILE A 56 6.86 3.19 9.47
CA ILE A 56 7.54 1.91 9.63
C ILE A 56 8.64 1.78 8.59
N ARG A 57 9.89 1.68 9.04
CA ARG A 57 10.96 1.26 8.15
C ARG A 57 10.93 -0.27 7.97
N PHE A 58 11.30 -0.74 6.79
CA PHE A 58 11.57 -2.15 6.57
C PHE A 58 12.82 -2.56 7.36
N ALA A 59 12.75 -3.71 8.03
CA ALA A 59 13.85 -4.29 8.78
C ALA A 59 14.33 -5.56 8.06
N PRO A 60 15.65 -5.76 7.89
CA PRO A 60 16.15 -7.00 7.30
C PRO A 60 15.67 -8.23 8.09
N VAL A 61 15.41 -9.30 7.37
CA VAL A 61 15.07 -10.61 7.95
C VAL A 61 16.23 -11.57 7.82
N GLU A 62 16.30 -12.56 8.70
CA GLU A 62 17.30 -13.62 8.59
C GLU A 62 17.06 -14.42 7.30
N VAL A 63 18.09 -14.53 6.46
CA VAL A 63 18.05 -15.33 5.24
C VAL A 63 19.26 -16.27 5.26
N PRO A 64 19.05 -17.59 5.30
CA PRO A 64 20.16 -18.54 5.28
C PRO A 64 20.98 -18.40 4.00
N ALA A 65 22.25 -18.80 4.02
CA ALA A 65 23.13 -18.68 2.85
C ALA A 65 22.67 -19.53 1.65
N GLN A 66 21.94 -20.62 1.93
CA GLN A 66 21.37 -21.52 0.93
C GLN A 66 19.86 -21.57 1.09
N ARG A 67 19.16 -21.79 -0.04
CA ARG A 67 17.70 -21.94 -0.05
C ARG A 67 17.30 -23.20 0.74
N PRO A 68 16.46 -23.08 1.78
CA PRO A 68 15.95 -24.23 2.52
C PRO A 68 15.17 -25.20 1.63
N GLN A 69 15.24 -26.48 1.95
CA GLN A 69 14.39 -27.50 1.32
C GLN A 69 12.91 -27.17 1.58
N GLY A 70 12.07 -27.24 0.55
CA GLY A 70 10.65 -26.89 0.63
C GLY A 70 10.31 -25.41 0.42
N MET A 71 11.30 -24.49 0.48
CA MET A 71 11.07 -23.08 0.11
C MET A 71 11.17 -22.89 -1.41
N SER A 72 10.24 -22.17 -2.03
CA SER A 72 10.32 -21.87 -3.47
C SER A 72 11.50 -20.95 -3.78
N SER A 73 12.06 -21.08 -4.99
CA SER A 73 13.15 -20.19 -5.43
C SER A 73 12.73 -18.72 -5.45
N GLU A 74 11.47 -18.47 -5.77
CA GLU A 74 10.90 -17.12 -5.81
C GLU A 74 10.83 -16.50 -4.41
N ALA A 75 10.31 -17.25 -3.43
CA ALA A 75 10.24 -16.81 -2.04
C ALA A 75 11.63 -16.49 -1.49
N TYR A 76 12.61 -17.38 -1.73
CA TYR A 76 13.98 -17.16 -1.30
C TYR A 76 14.61 -15.91 -1.93
N THR A 77 14.44 -15.70 -3.23
CA THR A 77 14.92 -14.50 -3.93
C THR A 77 14.28 -13.23 -3.39
N ARG A 78 12.97 -13.25 -3.08
CA ARG A 78 12.28 -12.09 -2.51
C ARG A 78 12.79 -11.69 -1.14
N LEU A 79 13.07 -12.65 -0.25
CA LEU A 79 13.66 -12.34 1.06
C LEU A 79 15.02 -11.66 0.91
N ARG A 80 15.86 -12.13 -0.03
CA ARG A 80 17.13 -11.48 -0.34
C ARG A 80 16.94 -10.08 -0.92
N TRP A 81 15.99 -9.90 -1.83
CA TRP A 81 15.69 -8.61 -2.44
C TRP A 81 15.12 -7.62 -1.41
N HIS A 82 14.29 -8.08 -0.47
CA HIS A 82 13.83 -7.29 0.66
C HIS A 82 15.02 -6.71 1.44
N ASN A 83 15.93 -7.58 1.90
CA ASN A 83 17.11 -7.16 2.66
C ASN A 83 17.98 -6.15 1.89
N GLN A 84 18.15 -6.32 0.58
CA GLN A 84 18.87 -5.37 -0.28
C GLN A 84 18.21 -3.98 -0.31
N ASN A 85 16.88 -3.92 -0.25
CA ASN A 85 16.13 -2.66 -0.32
C ASN A 85 15.93 -1.99 1.05
N CYS A 86 16.04 -2.71 2.17
CA CYS A 86 15.79 -2.16 3.52
C CYS A 86 16.59 -0.88 3.80
N GLY A 87 17.89 -0.89 3.51
CA GLY A 87 18.78 0.25 3.79
C GLY A 87 18.40 1.49 2.96
N TRP A 88 18.24 1.31 1.65
CA TRP A 88 17.82 2.38 0.74
C TRP A 88 16.44 2.93 1.09
N SER A 89 15.47 2.04 1.36
CA SER A 89 14.11 2.42 1.73
C SER A 89 14.06 3.20 3.03
N THR A 90 14.81 2.76 4.04
CA THR A 90 14.93 3.46 5.33
C THR A 90 15.47 4.88 5.17
N GLU A 91 16.50 5.05 4.33
CA GLU A 91 17.08 6.37 4.08
C GLU A 91 16.10 7.29 3.34
N GLN A 92 15.33 6.75 2.40
CA GLN A 92 14.24 7.51 1.76
C GLN A 92 13.18 7.93 2.76
N LEU A 93 12.77 7.03 3.66
CA LEU A 93 11.79 7.35 4.68
C LEU A 93 12.28 8.49 5.57
N ARG A 94 13.54 8.41 6.03
CA ARG A 94 14.16 9.44 6.86
C ARG A 94 14.12 10.82 6.20
N LYS A 95 14.51 10.91 4.93
CA LYS A 95 14.48 12.18 4.17
C LYS A 95 13.06 12.68 3.94
N ALA A 96 12.14 11.81 3.55
CA ALA A 96 10.80 12.23 3.17
C ALA A 96 9.94 12.58 4.40
N ALA A 97 10.16 11.92 5.53
CA ALA A 97 9.47 12.20 6.79
C ALA A 97 9.78 13.60 7.36
N GLN A 98 10.94 14.19 7.04
CA GLN A 98 11.26 15.57 7.44
C GLN A 98 10.27 16.61 6.89
N LYS A 99 9.54 16.29 5.81
CA LYS A 99 8.53 17.17 5.22
C LYS A 99 7.14 17.01 5.85
N TYR A 100 6.97 16.06 6.78
CA TYR A 100 5.71 15.84 7.47
C TYR A 100 5.56 16.86 8.61
N PRO A 101 4.44 17.60 8.69
CA PRO A 101 4.35 18.77 9.57
C PRO A 101 3.98 18.46 11.02
N PHE A 102 3.57 17.23 11.34
CA PHE A 102 3.13 16.85 12.70
C PHE A 102 4.12 15.92 13.39
N ALA A 103 3.88 15.62 14.66
CA ALA A 103 4.76 14.76 15.44
C ALA A 103 4.78 13.33 14.88
N TYR A 104 5.98 12.81 14.61
CA TYR A 104 6.17 11.46 14.07
C TYR A 104 7.35 10.73 14.70
N ARG A 105 7.41 9.41 14.45
CA ARG A 105 8.56 8.57 14.77
C ARG A 105 8.75 7.52 13.68
N ILE A 106 10.00 7.30 13.28
CA ILE A 106 10.35 6.17 12.44
C ILE A 106 10.67 4.97 13.34
N THR A 107 10.06 3.82 13.07
CA THR A 107 10.21 2.62 13.90
C THR A 107 10.11 1.33 13.06
N THR A 108 10.24 0.16 13.69
CA THR A 108 10.01 -1.17 13.10
C THR A 108 8.65 -1.73 13.53
N GLN A 109 8.15 -2.76 12.84
CA GLN A 109 6.88 -3.41 13.18
C GLN A 109 6.86 -3.95 14.62
N ASP A 110 7.94 -4.60 15.06
CA ASP A 110 8.04 -5.19 16.39
C ASP A 110 7.93 -4.17 17.53
N SER A 111 8.19 -2.90 17.25
CA SER A 111 8.13 -1.82 18.25
C SER A 111 6.78 -1.10 18.29
N ILE A 112 5.80 -1.47 17.44
CA ILE A 112 4.50 -0.78 17.38
C ILE A 112 3.80 -0.81 18.75
N GLY A 113 3.80 -1.96 19.43
CA GLY A 113 3.19 -2.10 20.76
C GLY A 113 3.78 -1.12 21.78
N TYR A 114 5.10 -1.09 21.88
CA TYR A 114 5.82 -0.16 22.77
C TYR A 114 5.46 1.31 22.51
N TYR A 115 5.43 1.74 21.25
CA TYR A 115 5.09 3.13 20.94
C TYR A 115 3.60 3.44 21.12
N ARG A 116 2.72 2.47 20.89
CA ARG A 116 1.29 2.63 21.21
C ARG A 116 1.09 2.95 22.69
N ASP A 117 1.80 2.25 23.57
CA ASP A 117 1.76 2.48 25.02
C ASP A 117 2.33 3.86 25.41
N GLN A 118 3.12 4.50 24.54
CA GLN A 118 3.61 5.87 24.69
C GLN A 118 2.70 6.95 24.07
N GLY A 119 1.48 6.57 23.69
CA GLY A 119 0.48 7.48 23.12
C GLY A 119 0.66 7.77 21.64
N TYR A 120 1.39 6.93 20.88
CA TYR A 120 1.29 6.97 19.43
C TYR A 120 -0.04 6.34 19.00
N LYS A 121 -0.85 7.14 18.30
CA LYS A 121 -2.20 6.75 17.91
C LYS A 121 -2.27 6.23 16.48
N TYR A 122 -1.43 6.76 15.60
CA TYR A 122 -1.55 6.51 14.16
C TYR A 122 -0.34 5.77 13.60
N LEU A 123 -0.56 5.06 12.50
CA LEU A 123 0.44 4.32 11.74
C LEU A 123 0.23 4.54 10.24
N LEU A 124 1.28 4.94 9.51
CA LEU A 124 1.26 4.89 8.04
C LEU A 124 1.64 3.49 7.56
N LEU A 125 0.77 2.85 6.78
CA LEU A 125 0.99 1.53 6.20
C LEU A 125 0.28 1.36 4.86
N HIS A 126 0.55 0.26 4.18
CA HIS A 126 -0.12 -0.15 2.95
C HIS A 126 -0.37 -1.67 2.96
N ASP A 127 -1.31 -2.14 2.15
CA ASP A 127 -1.75 -3.55 2.17
C ASP A 127 -0.60 -4.53 1.87
N SER A 128 0.33 -4.14 1.00
CA SER A 128 1.45 -4.99 0.59
C SER A 128 2.69 -4.92 1.47
N PHE A 129 2.60 -4.38 2.70
CA PHE A 129 3.80 -4.14 3.51
C PHE A 129 4.56 -5.44 3.81
N ASN A 130 3.84 -6.53 4.04
CA ASN A 130 4.41 -7.85 4.33
C ASN A 130 4.41 -8.82 3.13
N SER A 131 4.17 -8.34 1.90
CA SER A 131 4.05 -9.23 0.72
C SER A 131 5.31 -10.07 0.46
N PHE A 132 6.47 -9.59 0.90
CA PHE A 132 7.73 -10.33 0.84
C PHE A 132 7.74 -11.63 1.68
N LEU A 133 6.92 -11.70 2.74
CA LEU A 133 6.75 -12.89 3.59
C LEU A 133 5.65 -13.81 3.08
N THR A 134 4.49 -13.24 2.74
CA THR A 134 3.26 -14.01 2.47
C THR A 134 3.10 -14.44 1.02
N ASN A 135 3.89 -13.88 0.10
CA ASN A 135 3.65 -13.97 -1.34
C ASN A 135 2.29 -13.41 -1.78
N ASP A 136 1.68 -12.57 -0.95
CA ASP A 136 0.37 -12.00 -1.21
C ASP A 136 0.52 -10.57 -1.69
N TYR A 137 0.65 -10.43 -3.01
CA TYR A 137 0.67 -9.15 -3.69
C TYR A 137 -0.75 -8.69 -3.98
N GLN A 138 -1.17 -7.64 -3.29
CA GLN A 138 -2.51 -7.04 -3.40
C GLN A 138 -2.63 -6.17 -4.67
N GLY A 139 -1.50 -5.90 -5.31
CA GLY A 139 -1.37 -5.06 -6.49
C GLY A 139 -0.92 -5.79 -7.76
N VAL A 140 -0.96 -7.13 -7.81
CA VAL A 140 -0.60 -7.90 -9.01
C VAL A 140 -1.76 -8.78 -9.42
N ARG A 141 -2.24 -8.61 -10.65
CA ARG A 141 -3.20 -9.54 -11.29
C ARG A 141 -2.48 -10.38 -12.34
N THR A 142 -2.54 -11.70 -12.20
CA THR A 142 -2.06 -12.62 -13.23
C THR A 142 -3.17 -12.88 -14.22
N HIS A 143 -3.03 -12.35 -15.43
CA HIS A 143 -3.88 -12.65 -16.56
C HIS A 143 -3.30 -13.86 -17.29
N THR A 144 -4.10 -14.92 -17.38
CA THR A 144 -3.76 -16.09 -18.21
C THR A 144 -4.55 -16.01 -19.51
N SER A 145 -3.86 -15.99 -20.64
CA SER A 145 -4.48 -16.10 -21.96
C SER A 145 -3.89 -17.29 -22.71
N MET A 146 -4.70 -17.90 -23.58
CA MET A 146 -4.23 -18.93 -24.50
C MET A 146 -4.20 -18.38 -25.91
N SER A 147 -3.07 -18.56 -26.60
CA SER A 147 -2.94 -18.28 -28.03
C SER A 147 -2.16 -19.41 -28.69
N GLY A 148 -2.71 -20.02 -29.73
CA GLY A 148 -2.06 -21.13 -30.46
C GLY A 148 -1.73 -22.36 -29.60
N GLY A 149 -2.50 -22.63 -28.54
CA GLY A 149 -2.22 -23.73 -27.61
C GLY A 149 -1.13 -23.45 -26.57
N VAL A 150 -0.53 -22.26 -26.58
CA VAL A 150 0.44 -21.81 -25.58
C VAL A 150 -0.26 -20.95 -24.54
N THR A 151 0.03 -21.21 -23.27
CA THR A 151 -0.44 -20.39 -22.15
C THR A 151 0.50 -19.20 -21.96
N HIS A 152 -0.03 -17.99 -22.08
CA HIS A 152 0.66 -16.75 -21.77
C HIS A 152 0.20 -16.23 -20.41
N GLN A 153 1.14 -15.94 -19.53
CA GLN A 153 0.88 -15.22 -18.29
C GLN A 153 1.35 -13.79 -18.43
N ARG A 154 0.43 -12.84 -18.24
CA ARG A 154 0.72 -11.41 -18.16
C ARG A 154 0.43 -10.94 -16.75
N MET A 155 1.41 -10.33 -16.10
CA MET A 155 1.21 -9.64 -14.83
C MET A 155 0.80 -8.20 -15.11
N ASP A 156 -0.43 -7.83 -14.72
CA ASP A 156 -0.86 -6.45 -14.73
C ASP A 156 -0.59 -5.82 -13.37
N ILE A 157 0.10 -4.68 -13.41
CA ILE A 157 0.46 -3.89 -12.25
C ILE A 157 -0.78 -3.10 -11.82
N THR A 158 -1.32 -3.43 -10.65
CA THR A 158 -2.41 -2.70 -10.03
C THR A 158 -1.91 -1.79 -8.91
N THR A 159 -2.81 -0.90 -8.50
CA THR A 159 -2.59 0.04 -7.42
C THR A 159 -2.96 -0.61 -6.09
N VAL A 160 -2.28 -0.20 -5.02
CA VAL A 160 -2.57 -0.57 -3.65
C VAL A 160 -2.83 0.68 -2.83
N ASP A 161 -3.69 0.55 -1.83
CA ASP A 161 -4.08 1.66 -0.97
C ASP A 161 -2.98 1.92 0.07
N LEU A 162 -2.68 3.20 0.29
CA LEU A 162 -1.90 3.71 1.41
C LEU A 162 -2.90 4.21 2.47
N TYR A 163 -2.68 3.85 3.73
CA TYR A 163 -3.58 4.22 4.83
C TYR A 163 -2.84 4.85 5.99
N VAL A 164 -3.56 5.69 6.72
CA VAL A 164 -3.30 5.94 8.14
C VAL A 164 -4.20 5.00 8.94
N GLN A 165 -3.64 4.10 9.74
CA GLN A 165 -4.38 3.25 10.66
C GLN A 165 -4.40 3.88 12.05
N ASP A 166 -5.56 3.88 12.69
CA ASP A 166 -5.72 4.16 14.11
C ASP A 166 -5.44 2.89 14.92
N LEU A 167 -4.40 2.92 15.75
CA LEU A 167 -3.95 1.78 16.56
C LEU A 167 -4.87 1.48 17.75
N THR A 168 -5.80 2.38 18.09
CA THR A 168 -6.75 2.22 19.19
C THR A 168 -8.07 1.61 18.72
N THR A 169 -8.57 2.07 17.57
CA THR A 169 -9.86 1.64 17.02
C THR A 169 -9.73 0.65 15.86
N ASN A 170 -8.50 0.42 15.38
CA ASN A 170 -8.21 -0.32 14.16
C ASN A 170 -8.88 0.25 12.90
N ASN A 171 -9.28 1.52 12.89
CA ASN A 171 -9.86 2.17 11.72
C ASN A 171 -8.79 2.55 10.70
N PHE A 172 -9.13 2.49 9.43
CA PHE A 172 -8.22 2.83 8.32
C PHE A 172 -8.71 4.08 7.61
N TYR A 173 -7.81 5.04 7.44
CA TYR A 173 -8.07 6.32 6.80
C TYR A 173 -7.27 6.31 5.49
N VAL A 174 -7.97 6.10 4.37
CA VAL A 174 -7.35 5.98 3.04
C VAL A 174 -6.62 7.28 2.75
N VAL A 175 -5.35 7.22 2.38
CA VAL A 175 -4.54 8.37 1.99
C VAL A 175 -4.69 8.58 0.49
N ASP A 176 -4.15 7.64 -0.28
CA ASP A 176 -4.14 7.64 -1.74
C ASP A 176 -3.76 6.22 -2.21
N GLN A 177 -3.63 6.03 -3.51
CA GLN A 177 -3.17 4.79 -4.11
C GLN A 177 -1.80 4.95 -4.76
N PHE A 178 -1.03 3.86 -4.79
CA PHE A 178 0.25 3.82 -5.49
C PHE A 178 0.47 2.47 -6.17
N ARG A 179 1.38 2.41 -7.14
CA ARG A 179 1.72 1.15 -7.82
C ARG A 179 2.54 0.26 -6.90
N GLU A 180 2.16 -1.00 -6.74
CA GLU A 180 2.74 -1.87 -5.71
C GLU A 180 4.27 -2.05 -5.80
N TYR A 181 4.87 -2.04 -7.00
CA TYR A 181 6.34 -2.09 -7.14
C TYR A 181 7.06 -0.86 -6.56
N HIS A 182 6.33 0.16 -6.11
CA HIS A 182 6.85 1.29 -5.35
C HIS A 182 6.84 1.09 -3.82
N LEU A 183 6.60 -0.13 -3.32
CA LEU A 183 6.48 -0.39 -1.88
C LEU A 183 7.69 0.07 -1.04
N TYR A 184 8.92 -0.01 -1.58
CA TYR A 184 10.12 0.50 -0.90
C TYR A 184 10.39 2.00 -1.12
N LYS A 185 9.64 2.68 -2.00
CA LYS A 185 9.91 4.04 -2.46
C LYS A 185 9.22 5.09 -1.59
N TYR A 186 9.66 5.27 -0.35
CA TYR A 186 9.10 6.29 0.54
C TYR A 186 9.17 7.72 -0.01
N SER A 187 10.12 8.00 -0.91
CA SER A 187 10.16 9.24 -1.69
C SER A 187 8.91 9.51 -2.53
N LEU A 188 8.13 8.48 -2.87
CA LEU A 188 6.85 8.59 -3.59
C LEU A 188 5.66 8.50 -2.63
N LEU A 189 5.72 7.63 -1.61
CA LEU A 189 4.61 7.40 -0.69
C LEU A 189 4.38 8.58 0.27
N MET A 190 5.44 9.12 0.86
CA MET A 190 5.33 10.21 1.83
C MET A 190 4.75 11.50 1.23
N PRO A 191 5.10 11.91 -0.01
CA PRO A 191 4.42 13.02 -0.67
C PRO A 191 2.91 12.87 -0.81
N LEU A 192 2.37 11.66 -0.95
CA LEU A 192 0.92 11.43 -1.00
C LEU A 192 0.28 11.81 0.34
N LEU A 193 0.88 11.36 1.44
CA LEU A 193 0.44 11.72 2.80
C LEU A 193 0.57 13.22 3.04
N THR A 194 1.73 13.83 2.78
CA THR A 194 1.96 15.25 3.09
C THR A 194 1.06 16.16 2.25
N LYS A 195 0.83 15.81 0.97
CA LYS A 195 -0.13 16.51 0.11
C LYS A 195 -1.55 16.44 0.68
N LYS A 196 -1.99 15.27 1.14
CA LYS A 196 -3.33 15.10 1.72
C LYS A 196 -3.46 15.84 3.06
N VAL A 197 -2.41 15.82 3.89
CA VAL A 197 -2.34 16.61 5.12
C VAL A 197 -2.45 18.10 4.82
N GLY A 198 -1.67 18.64 3.90
CA GLY A 198 -1.71 20.07 3.55
C GLY A 198 -3.06 20.53 3.00
N LYS A 199 -3.79 19.64 2.31
CA LYS A 199 -5.17 19.91 1.87
C LYS A 199 -6.19 19.88 3.01
N THR A 200 -6.02 18.97 3.97
CA THR A 200 -6.99 18.73 5.05
C THR A 200 -6.79 19.70 6.21
N PHE A 201 -5.54 20.04 6.51
CA PHE A 201 -5.13 20.89 7.63
C PHE A 201 -4.28 22.05 7.11
N PRO A 202 -4.88 23.00 6.36
CA PRO A 202 -4.15 24.15 5.87
C PRO A 202 -3.59 24.95 7.06
N ALA A 203 -2.36 25.43 6.94
CA ALA A 203 -1.81 26.37 7.92
C ALA A 203 -2.73 27.60 7.96
N LYS A 204 -3.11 28.03 9.17
CA LYS A 204 -3.80 29.31 9.35
C LYS A 204 -2.79 30.40 8.98
N SER A 205 -3.00 31.02 7.82
CA SER A 205 -2.29 32.21 7.36
C SER A 205 -2.70 33.42 8.18
#